data_AF-A0A2D0IFQ3-F1
#
_entry.id   AF-A0A2D0IFQ3-F1
#
_cell.length_a   1.000
_cell.length_b   1.000
_cell.length_c   1.000
_cell.angle_alpha   90.00
_cell.angle_beta   90.00
_cell.angle_gamma   90.00
#
_symmetry.space_group_name_H-M   'P 1'
#
loop_
_entity.id
_entity.type
_entity.pdbx_description
1 polymer ?
#
loop_
_entity_poly.entity_id
_entity_poly.type
_entity_poly.pdbx_seq_one_letter_code
_entity_poly.pdbx_strand_id
1 'polypeptide(L)'
;MNAIKFIAICALLTGASTTFGHESQQGQPMHATAAEQKAWGIAGETKAVTRTITLRMSDAMRFTPARIEVKQGETVRLTLRNTGKVQHELVLGTSQELAEHAAQMQKHPGMEHDEPHMVHVAPGKTGHLVWTFNRAGEFEFACLIDGHYQAGMKGTIRVVAQPQKPAASASPQATPYAGQHMRAIKALSDDDLKAYEHGQGHGFAKAAELNGYPGPMHTLELANELKLSDEQRTQSQALLTQHKVEARRLGAELIDAERALDQAFASRSISPELLTQLTRTAGDKLAQLRAEHLQTHLTQTALLTEQQIERYKTLRGYGNAMPMHPGKQHDMQHQPMMEMNHGQHH
;
A
#
# COMPACT_ATOMS: atom_id res chain seq x y z
N MET A 1 27.88 78.77 -16.20
CA MET A 1 27.23 79.28 -17.42
C MET A 1 26.78 78.09 -18.24
N ASN A 2 25.51 78.12 -18.62
CA ASN A 2 24.73 77.08 -19.29
C ASN A 2 25.33 76.63 -20.64
N ALA A 3 25.16 75.36 -20.99
CA ALA A 3 24.19 74.95 -22.01
C ALA A 3 24.28 73.45 -22.31
N ILE A 4 23.23 72.73 -21.90
CA ILE A 4 22.88 71.38 -22.36
C ILE A 4 22.16 71.54 -23.71
N LYS A 5 22.55 70.75 -24.73
CA LYS A 5 21.74 70.52 -25.93
C LYS A 5 21.60 69.01 -26.18
N PHE A 6 20.34 68.57 -26.09
CA PHE A 6 19.79 67.27 -26.49
C PHE A 6 19.89 67.05 -27.99
N ILE A 7 20.26 65.84 -28.43
CA ILE A 7 19.62 65.10 -29.54
C ILE A 7 19.78 63.59 -29.25
N ALA A 8 18.70 62.89 -28.88
CA ALA A 8 18.65 61.43 -28.84
C ALA A 8 17.58 60.97 -29.84
N ILE A 9 18.04 60.27 -30.87
CA ILE A 9 17.24 59.77 -32.00
C ILE A 9 16.48 58.51 -31.55
N CYS A 10 15.16 58.56 -31.69
CA CYS A 10 14.27 57.41 -31.57
C CYS A 10 14.44 56.50 -32.80
N ALA A 11 15.00 55.30 -32.61
CA ALA A 11 14.94 54.23 -33.59
C ALA A 11 13.92 53.17 -33.14
N LEU A 12 12.75 53.23 -33.76
CA LEU A 12 11.75 52.15 -33.77
C LEU A 12 12.29 50.99 -34.61
N LEU A 13 12.60 49.86 -33.98
CA LEU A 13 12.81 48.59 -34.67
C LEU A 13 11.78 47.58 -34.19
N THR A 14 10.96 47.20 -35.15
CA THR A 14 9.85 46.24 -35.13
C THR A 14 10.25 44.88 -34.57
N GLY A 15 9.45 44.38 -33.63
CA GLY A 15 9.59 43.05 -33.05
C GLY A 15 9.28 41.96 -34.08
N ALA A 16 10.25 41.07 -34.30
CA ALA A 16 10.00 39.75 -34.84
C ALA A 16 9.64 38.85 -33.65
N SER A 17 8.36 38.51 -33.51
CA SER A 17 7.91 37.46 -32.61
C SER A 17 8.33 36.12 -33.19
N THR A 18 9.54 35.65 -32.86
CA THR A 18 9.82 34.22 -32.93
C THR A 18 9.02 33.56 -31.82
N THR A 19 7.89 32.97 -32.19
CA THR A 19 7.18 32.02 -31.37
C THR A 19 8.13 30.87 -31.06
N PHE A 20 8.70 30.88 -29.86
CA PHE A 20 9.27 29.67 -29.28
C PHE A 20 8.11 28.70 -29.07
N GLY A 21 7.88 27.84 -30.06
CA GLY A 21 7.14 26.61 -29.85
C GLY A 21 7.86 25.84 -28.76
N HIS A 22 7.24 25.74 -27.59
CA HIS A 22 7.79 25.01 -26.47
C HIS A 22 7.89 23.54 -26.87
N GLU A 23 9.11 23.13 -27.21
CA GLU A 23 9.51 21.78 -27.48
C GLU A 23 9.04 20.90 -26.33
N SER A 24 8.30 19.84 -26.69
CA SER A 24 7.82 18.83 -25.75
C SER A 24 8.99 18.31 -24.94
N GLN A 25 9.05 18.71 -23.66
CA GLN A 25 10.00 18.14 -22.71
C GLN A 25 9.78 16.64 -22.65
N GLN A 26 10.75 15.94 -23.24
CA GLN A 26 11.02 14.54 -23.09
C GLN A 26 11.15 14.22 -21.59
N GLY A 27 10.70 13.01 -21.24
CA GLY A 27 10.48 12.51 -19.89
C GLY A 27 11.40 13.09 -18.83
N GLN A 28 10.79 13.76 -17.85
CA GLN A 28 11.47 13.95 -16.58
C GLN A 28 11.80 12.56 -16.00
N PRO A 29 13.02 12.35 -15.49
CA PRO A 29 13.30 11.16 -14.71
C PRO A 29 12.37 11.20 -13.51
N MET A 30 11.46 10.22 -13.41
CA MET A 30 10.73 9.98 -12.16
C MET A 30 11.79 9.93 -11.06
N HIS A 31 11.76 10.91 -10.16
CA HIS A 31 12.44 10.81 -8.89
C HIS A 31 12.10 9.44 -8.33
N ALA A 32 13.11 8.63 -8.04
CA ALA A 32 12.93 7.30 -7.47
C ALA A 32 12.26 7.45 -6.10
N THR A 33 10.93 7.47 -6.10
CA THR A 33 10.14 7.17 -4.92
C THR A 33 10.57 5.78 -4.48
N ALA A 34 10.85 5.61 -3.19
CA ALA A 34 11.18 4.30 -2.65
C ALA A 34 10.09 3.32 -3.10
N ALA A 35 10.49 2.24 -3.78
CA ALA A 35 9.55 1.31 -4.37
C ALA A 35 8.65 0.72 -3.27
N GLU A 36 7.36 1.04 -3.31
CA GLU A 36 6.41 0.58 -2.31
C GLU A 36 6.00 -0.87 -2.61
N GLN A 37 6.08 -1.74 -1.61
CA GLN A 37 5.63 -3.13 -1.74
C GLN A 37 4.10 -3.20 -1.70
N LYS A 38 3.50 -3.71 -2.78
CA LYS A 38 2.07 -4.00 -2.91
C LYS A 38 1.78 -5.50 -2.83
N ALA A 39 0.50 -5.89 -2.77
CA ALA A 39 0.10 -7.29 -2.79
C ALA A 39 0.44 -8.00 -4.11
N TRP A 40 0.41 -7.29 -5.23
CA TRP A 40 0.73 -7.78 -6.58
C TRP A 40 2.21 -7.59 -6.99
N GLY A 41 3.07 -7.10 -6.08
CA GLY A 41 4.51 -6.99 -6.32
C GLY A 41 5.08 -5.63 -5.93
N ILE A 42 6.18 -5.26 -6.56
CA ILE A 42 6.92 -4.02 -6.29
C ILE A 42 7.46 -3.43 -7.61
N ALA A 43 7.60 -2.11 -7.68
CA ALA A 43 8.19 -1.45 -8.84
C ALA A 43 9.57 -2.06 -9.15
N GLY A 44 9.80 -2.42 -10.42
CA GLY A 44 11.01 -3.13 -10.85
C GLY A 44 12.03 -2.22 -11.51
N GLU A 45 13.30 -2.61 -11.43
CA GLU A 45 14.39 -1.90 -12.11
C GLU A 45 14.52 -2.37 -13.56
N THR A 46 14.74 -1.44 -14.50
CA THR A 46 14.86 -1.74 -15.93
C THR A 46 15.95 -2.75 -16.26
N LYS A 47 17.07 -2.73 -15.52
CA LYS A 47 18.19 -3.68 -15.66
C LYS A 47 17.87 -5.09 -15.17
N ALA A 48 16.85 -5.26 -14.34
CA ALA A 48 16.44 -6.55 -13.79
C ALA A 48 15.42 -7.27 -14.68
N VAL A 49 14.93 -6.62 -15.75
CA VAL A 49 13.91 -7.18 -16.64
C VAL A 49 14.38 -8.48 -17.27
N THR A 50 13.66 -9.58 -17.00
CA THR A 50 13.94 -10.91 -17.55
C THR A 50 13.04 -11.26 -18.73
N ARG A 51 11.86 -10.62 -18.83
CA ARG A 51 10.89 -10.82 -19.92
C ARG A 51 10.14 -9.54 -20.24
N THR A 52 9.76 -9.39 -21.51
CA THR A 52 8.83 -8.35 -21.96
C THR A 52 7.51 -8.99 -22.38
N ILE A 53 6.39 -8.51 -21.86
CA ILE A 53 5.05 -8.93 -22.27
C ILE A 53 4.38 -7.74 -22.95
N THR A 54 3.91 -7.93 -24.19
CA THR A 54 3.19 -6.88 -24.91
C THR A 54 1.69 -7.05 -24.70
N LEU A 55 1.04 -6.03 -24.16
CA LEU A 55 -0.41 -5.92 -24.01
C LEU A 55 -0.94 -4.94 -25.05
N ARG A 56 -1.81 -5.39 -25.96
CA ARG A 56 -2.56 -4.51 -26.87
C ARG A 56 -3.83 -4.06 -26.19
N MET A 57 -4.11 -2.76 -26.28
CA MET A 57 -5.34 -2.12 -25.84
C MET A 57 -6.03 -1.50 -27.07
N SER A 58 -7.36 -1.58 -27.11
CA SER A 58 -8.17 -1.13 -28.25
C SER A 58 -9.55 -0.67 -27.79
N ASP A 59 -10.23 0.10 -28.64
CA ASP A 59 -11.57 0.64 -28.39
C ASP A 59 -12.65 -0.45 -28.19
N ALA A 60 -12.34 -1.72 -28.40
CA ALA A 60 -13.19 -2.85 -28.01
C ALA A 60 -13.24 -3.08 -26.48
N MET A 61 -12.59 -2.22 -25.68
CA MET A 61 -12.51 -2.30 -24.22
C MET A 61 -11.91 -3.61 -23.74
N ARG A 62 -10.84 -4.06 -24.39
CA ARG A 62 -10.15 -5.32 -24.08
C ARG A 62 -8.64 -5.15 -24.11
N PHE A 63 -7.97 -5.87 -23.21
CA PHE A 63 -6.56 -6.15 -23.32
C PHE A 63 -6.33 -7.46 -24.08
N THR A 64 -5.31 -7.50 -24.93
CA THR A 64 -4.87 -8.72 -25.61
C THR A 64 -3.37 -8.94 -25.37
N PRO A 65 -2.96 -10.03 -24.70
CA PRO A 65 -3.81 -11.05 -24.06
C PRO A 65 -4.58 -10.52 -22.83
N ALA A 66 -5.73 -11.13 -22.52
CA ALA A 66 -6.51 -10.85 -21.31
C ALA A 66 -6.03 -11.64 -20.08
N ARG A 67 -5.11 -12.59 -20.26
CA ARG A 67 -4.46 -13.33 -19.19
C ARG A 67 -2.97 -13.34 -19.42
N ILE A 68 -2.21 -13.04 -18.37
CA ILE A 68 -0.76 -13.20 -18.36
C ILE A 68 -0.38 -14.14 -17.22
N GLU A 69 0.61 -15.00 -17.48
CA GLU A 69 1.20 -15.86 -16.46
C GLU A 69 2.67 -15.48 -16.28
N VAL A 70 3.03 -15.20 -15.03
CA VAL A 70 4.36 -14.77 -14.62
C VAL A 70 4.85 -15.63 -13.47
N LYS A 71 6.16 -15.71 -13.34
CA LYS A 71 6.81 -16.50 -12.31
C LYS A 71 7.06 -15.64 -11.07
N GLN A 72 6.86 -16.19 -9.88
CA GLN A 72 7.23 -15.47 -8.66
C GLN A 72 8.72 -15.09 -8.69
N GLY A 73 9.01 -13.83 -8.42
CA GLY A 73 10.35 -13.23 -8.48
C GLY A 73 10.73 -12.68 -9.85
N GLU A 74 9.87 -12.82 -10.87
CA GLU A 74 10.14 -12.32 -12.21
C GLU A 74 9.95 -10.80 -12.29
N THR A 75 10.96 -10.07 -12.80
CA THR A 75 10.81 -8.68 -13.21
C THR A 75 10.45 -8.62 -14.69
N VAL A 76 9.23 -8.14 -14.97
CA VAL A 76 8.66 -8.09 -16.31
C VAL A 76 8.52 -6.64 -16.75
N ARG A 77 8.86 -6.37 -18.01
CA ARG A 77 8.45 -5.15 -18.71
C ARG A 77 7.12 -5.39 -19.40
N LEU A 78 6.05 -4.77 -18.92
CA LEU A 78 4.79 -4.70 -19.64
C LEU A 78 4.91 -3.57 -20.68
N THR A 79 4.75 -3.92 -21.96
CA THR A 79 4.71 -2.96 -23.07
C THR A 79 3.29 -2.82 -23.55
N LEU A 80 2.72 -1.64 -23.37
CA LEU A 80 1.32 -1.37 -23.63
C LEU A 80 1.20 -0.68 -24.98
N ARG A 81 0.51 -1.27 -25.94
CA ARG A 81 0.30 -0.68 -27.27
C ARG A 81 -1.15 -0.31 -27.46
N ASN A 82 -1.41 1.00 -27.50
CA ASN A 82 -2.74 1.50 -27.80
C ASN A 82 -2.98 1.54 -29.31
N THR A 83 -3.81 0.60 -29.78
CA THR A 83 -4.23 0.47 -31.18
C THR A 83 -5.58 1.13 -31.46
N GLY A 84 -6.21 1.67 -30.41
CA GLY A 84 -7.46 2.39 -30.46
C GLY A 84 -7.31 3.88 -30.77
N LYS A 85 -8.45 4.55 -30.83
CA LYS A 85 -8.57 6.00 -31.00
C LYS A 85 -8.83 6.73 -29.68
N VAL A 86 -9.14 6.00 -28.60
CA VAL A 86 -9.33 6.59 -27.26
C VAL A 86 -8.11 6.36 -26.37
N GLN A 87 -7.94 7.17 -25.33
CA GLN A 87 -6.92 6.95 -24.31
C GLN A 87 -7.25 5.70 -23.51
N HIS A 88 -6.22 4.95 -23.17
CA HIS A 88 -6.32 3.80 -22.29
C HIS A 88 -5.22 3.86 -21.25
N GLU A 89 -5.39 3.10 -20.19
CA GLU A 89 -4.39 2.93 -19.16
C GLU A 89 -4.30 1.47 -18.73
N LEU A 90 -3.34 1.19 -17.88
CA LEU A 90 -3.24 -0.05 -17.14
C LEU A 90 -2.89 0.26 -15.70
N VAL A 91 -3.71 -0.26 -14.80
CA VAL A 91 -3.50 -0.24 -13.35
C VAL A 91 -3.39 -1.69 -12.89
N LEU A 92 -2.34 -2.04 -12.16
CA LEU A 92 -2.20 -3.35 -11.52
C LEU A 92 -2.87 -3.34 -10.14
N GLY A 93 -3.56 -4.40 -9.74
CA GLY A 93 -4.18 -4.44 -8.42
C GLY A 93 -4.84 -5.77 -8.09
N THR A 94 -5.38 -5.87 -6.88
CA THR A 94 -6.37 -6.92 -6.58
C THR A 94 -7.71 -6.58 -7.22
N SER A 95 -8.58 -7.58 -7.43
CA SER A 95 -9.90 -7.35 -8.01
C SER A 95 -10.74 -6.36 -7.18
N GLN A 96 -10.61 -6.43 -5.85
CA GLN A 96 -11.28 -5.51 -4.93
C GLN A 96 -10.77 -4.07 -5.10
N GLU A 97 -9.46 -3.84 -5.03
CA GLU A 97 -8.90 -2.48 -5.14
C GLU A 97 -9.21 -1.84 -6.50
N LEU A 98 -9.13 -2.61 -7.59
CA LEU A 98 -9.47 -2.09 -8.92
C LEU A 98 -10.96 -1.76 -9.05
N ALA A 99 -11.85 -2.56 -8.46
CA ALA A 99 -13.27 -2.28 -8.46
C ALA A 99 -13.62 -1.05 -7.60
N GLU A 100 -12.98 -0.90 -6.44
CA GLU A 100 -13.13 0.27 -5.57
C GLU A 100 -12.62 1.53 -6.26
N HIS A 101 -11.44 1.48 -6.87
CA HIS A 101 -10.87 2.60 -7.63
C HIS A 101 -11.76 2.95 -8.83
N ALA A 102 -12.23 1.98 -9.61
CA ALA A 102 -13.19 2.23 -10.70
C ALA A 102 -14.48 2.92 -10.20
N ALA A 103 -15.01 2.50 -9.05
CA ALA A 103 -16.19 3.13 -8.45
C ALA A 103 -15.93 4.56 -7.95
N GLN A 104 -14.70 4.88 -7.55
CA GLN A 104 -14.29 6.24 -7.21
C GLN A 104 -14.20 7.13 -8.47
N MET A 105 -13.63 6.62 -9.56
CA MET A 105 -13.53 7.37 -10.82
C MET A 105 -14.90 7.71 -11.41
N GLN A 106 -15.88 6.83 -11.27
CA GLN A 106 -17.28 7.11 -11.64
C GLN A 106 -17.91 8.25 -10.83
N LYS A 107 -17.54 8.39 -9.55
CA LYS A 107 -18.07 9.44 -8.68
C LYS A 107 -17.41 10.79 -8.93
N HIS A 108 -16.21 10.80 -9.51
CA HIS A 108 -15.41 11.99 -9.76
C HIS A 108 -14.89 12.01 -11.22
N PRO A 109 -15.78 12.15 -12.21
CA PRO A 109 -15.38 12.12 -13.62
C PRO A 109 -14.43 13.29 -13.94
N GLY A 110 -13.29 12.98 -14.58
CA GLY A 110 -12.29 13.97 -14.97
C GLY A 110 -11.20 14.27 -13.94
N MET A 111 -11.15 13.54 -12.82
CA MET A 111 -10.01 13.59 -11.89
C MET A 111 -8.79 12.90 -12.51
N GLU A 112 -7.65 13.58 -12.55
CA GLU A 112 -6.38 12.92 -12.90
C GLU A 112 -5.96 11.98 -11.77
N HIS A 113 -5.59 10.75 -12.13
CA HIS A 113 -5.02 9.77 -11.21
C HIS A 113 -3.73 9.22 -11.80
N ASP A 114 -2.69 9.17 -10.98
CA ASP A 114 -1.36 8.67 -11.35
C ASP A 114 -0.74 7.94 -10.15
N GLU A 115 -0.29 6.72 -10.39
CA GLU A 115 0.31 5.85 -9.37
C GLU A 115 1.53 5.12 -9.95
N PRO A 116 2.53 4.73 -9.15
CA PRO A 116 3.73 4.06 -9.67
C PRO A 116 3.48 2.72 -10.39
N HIS A 117 2.29 2.14 -10.24
CA HIS A 117 1.84 0.90 -10.87
C HIS A 117 0.78 1.13 -11.96
N MET A 118 0.71 2.37 -12.46
CA MET A 118 -0.20 2.86 -13.47
C MET A 118 0.57 3.39 -14.69
N VAL A 119 0.01 3.20 -15.88
CA VAL A 119 0.55 3.81 -17.12
C VAL A 119 -0.59 4.26 -18.02
N HIS A 120 -0.63 5.55 -18.31
CA HIS A 120 -1.48 6.16 -19.33
C HIS A 120 -0.87 5.99 -20.73
N VAL A 121 -1.71 5.66 -21.72
CA VAL A 121 -1.28 5.44 -23.11
C VAL A 121 -2.25 6.11 -24.06
N ALA A 122 -1.80 7.24 -24.63
CA ALA A 122 -2.53 7.97 -25.65
C ALA A 122 -2.77 7.13 -26.94
N PRO A 123 -3.76 7.49 -27.77
CA PRO A 123 -4.05 6.80 -29.02
C PRO A 123 -2.82 6.62 -29.93
N GLY A 124 -2.63 5.42 -30.45
CA GLY A 124 -1.48 5.08 -31.32
C GLY A 124 -0.11 5.07 -30.62
N LYS A 125 -0.04 5.30 -29.30
CA LYS A 125 1.21 5.34 -28.55
C LYS A 125 1.52 4.01 -27.85
N THR A 126 2.74 3.94 -27.32
CA THR A 126 3.22 2.81 -26.53
C THR A 126 3.67 3.30 -25.16
N GLY A 127 3.22 2.63 -24.09
CA GLY A 127 3.67 2.85 -22.72
C GLY A 127 4.45 1.65 -22.18
N HIS A 128 5.18 1.85 -21.08
CA HIS A 128 5.95 0.79 -20.44
C HIS A 128 5.79 0.83 -18.92
N LEU A 129 5.57 -0.34 -18.31
CA LEU A 129 5.62 -0.54 -16.86
C LEU A 129 6.65 -1.63 -16.56
N VAL A 130 7.56 -1.40 -15.61
CA VAL A 130 8.48 -2.43 -15.12
C VAL A 130 8.06 -2.86 -13.73
N TRP A 131 7.75 -4.13 -13.56
CA TRP A 131 7.18 -4.66 -12.33
C TRP A 131 7.82 -5.97 -11.92
N THR A 132 8.13 -6.11 -10.63
CA THR A 132 8.65 -7.35 -10.05
C THR A 132 7.54 -8.08 -9.31
N PHE A 133 7.15 -9.25 -9.83
CA PHE A 133 6.08 -10.08 -9.27
C PHE A 133 6.62 -11.00 -8.16
N ASN A 134 6.94 -10.44 -6.99
CA ASN A 134 7.57 -11.20 -5.89
C ASN A 134 6.59 -11.96 -4.97
N ARG A 135 5.27 -11.87 -5.20
CA ARG A 135 4.23 -12.57 -4.44
C ARG A 135 3.42 -13.47 -5.37
N ALA A 136 3.37 -14.78 -5.06
CA ALA A 136 2.51 -15.71 -5.79
C ALA A 136 1.03 -15.43 -5.49
N GLY A 137 0.16 -15.66 -6.47
CA GLY A 137 -1.27 -15.37 -6.35
C GLY A 137 -1.92 -15.04 -7.68
N GLU A 138 -3.22 -14.76 -7.61
CA GLU A 138 -4.00 -14.22 -8.72
C GLU A 138 -4.26 -12.74 -8.47
N PHE A 139 -3.93 -11.91 -9.46
CA PHE A 139 -4.13 -10.47 -9.44
C PHE A 139 -4.80 -10.03 -10.75
N GLU A 140 -5.12 -8.76 -10.85
CA GLU A 140 -5.76 -8.20 -12.04
C GLU A 140 -4.99 -6.99 -12.57
N PHE A 141 -5.31 -6.64 -13.81
CA PHE A 141 -4.97 -5.36 -14.39
C PHE A 141 -6.17 -4.81 -15.13
N ALA A 142 -6.39 -3.50 -15.07
CA ALA A 142 -7.55 -2.90 -15.69
C ALA A 142 -7.32 -1.47 -16.21
N CYS A 143 -8.22 -1.01 -17.06
CA CYS A 143 -8.39 0.40 -17.41
C CYS A 143 -9.55 0.96 -16.57
N LEU A 144 -9.26 1.96 -15.75
CA LEU A 144 -10.18 2.56 -14.78
C LEU A 144 -10.78 3.90 -15.24
N ILE A 145 -10.33 4.41 -16.40
CA ILE A 145 -11.02 5.46 -17.15
C ILE A 145 -12.52 5.15 -17.19
N ASP A 146 -13.33 6.18 -16.94
CA ASP A 146 -14.77 6.06 -16.77
C ASP A 146 -15.43 5.20 -17.87
N GLY A 147 -16.23 4.23 -17.44
CA GLY A 147 -16.92 3.26 -18.30
C GLY A 147 -16.06 2.13 -18.86
N HIS A 148 -14.72 2.25 -18.92
CA HIS A 148 -13.86 1.22 -19.53
C HIS A 148 -13.80 -0.05 -18.68
N TYR A 149 -13.67 0.08 -17.35
CA TYR A 149 -13.67 -1.06 -16.42
C TYR A 149 -15.00 -1.84 -16.49
N GLN A 150 -16.12 -1.12 -16.48
CA GLN A 150 -17.48 -1.66 -16.50
C GLN A 150 -17.81 -2.31 -17.85
N ALA A 151 -17.24 -1.79 -18.95
CA ALA A 151 -17.29 -2.41 -20.27
C ALA A 151 -16.46 -3.72 -20.37
N GLY A 152 -15.71 -4.06 -19.32
CA GLY A 152 -14.94 -5.30 -19.21
C GLY A 152 -13.47 -5.16 -19.61
N MET A 153 -12.92 -3.94 -19.61
CA MET A 153 -11.50 -3.70 -19.89
C MET A 153 -10.62 -4.07 -18.71
N LYS A 154 -10.51 -5.38 -18.46
CA LYS A 154 -9.69 -5.99 -17.43
C LYS A 154 -9.05 -7.29 -17.91
N GLY A 155 -8.00 -7.71 -17.21
CA GLY A 155 -7.34 -8.98 -17.42
C GLY A 155 -6.75 -9.53 -16.13
N THR A 156 -6.33 -10.78 -16.16
CA THR A 156 -5.84 -11.51 -14.98
C THR A 156 -4.34 -11.76 -15.06
N ILE A 157 -3.65 -11.64 -13.93
CA ILE A 157 -2.25 -12.00 -13.74
C ILE A 157 -2.19 -13.18 -12.81
N ARG A 158 -1.71 -14.31 -13.33
CA ARG A 158 -1.38 -15.46 -12.52
C ARG A 158 0.11 -15.46 -12.20
N VAL A 159 0.46 -15.25 -10.94
CA VAL A 159 1.84 -15.38 -10.47
C VAL A 159 2.04 -16.80 -9.97
N VAL A 160 2.59 -17.67 -10.84
CA VAL A 160 2.91 -19.04 -10.48
C VAL A 160 4.11 -19.05 -9.54
N ALA A 161 3.94 -19.67 -8.38
CA ALA A 161 5.05 -19.97 -7.50
C ALA A 161 6.07 -20.79 -8.30
N GLN A 162 7.31 -20.30 -8.38
CA GLN A 162 8.38 -21.07 -8.99
C GLN A 162 8.84 -22.12 -7.98
N PRO A 163 8.92 -23.42 -8.36
CA PRO A 163 9.79 -24.32 -7.63
C PRO A 163 11.20 -23.73 -7.74
N GLN A 164 11.78 -23.32 -6.61
CA GLN A 164 13.13 -22.76 -6.59
C GLN A 164 14.08 -23.74 -7.27
N LYS A 165 14.86 -23.26 -8.24
CA LYS A 165 15.98 -24.00 -8.81
C LYS A 165 16.92 -24.38 -7.65
N PRO A 166 17.25 -25.66 -7.44
CA PRO A 166 18.22 -26.03 -6.43
C PRO A 166 19.53 -25.33 -6.77
N ALA A 167 20.06 -24.54 -5.83
CA ALA A 167 21.48 -24.22 -5.86
C ALA A 167 22.24 -25.55 -5.91
N ALA A 168 23.25 -25.64 -6.77
CA ALA A 168 23.99 -26.87 -7.07
C ALA A 168 24.37 -27.61 -5.78
N SER A 169 23.88 -28.85 -5.67
CA SER A 169 24.17 -29.90 -4.68
C SER A 169 24.73 -29.48 -3.32
N ALA A 170 23.85 -29.45 -2.31
CA ALA A 170 24.17 -29.93 -0.97
C ALA A 170 22.91 -30.50 -0.30
N SER A 171 22.81 -31.84 -0.25
CA SER A 171 22.35 -32.63 0.91
C SER A 171 20.89 -32.43 1.44
N PRO A 172 20.37 -33.36 2.29
CA PRO A 172 18.93 -33.54 2.50
C PRO A 172 18.33 -32.42 3.37
N GLN A 173 17.10 -32.00 3.04
CA GLN A 173 16.25 -31.03 3.78
C GLN A 173 16.93 -29.69 4.08
N ALA A 174 16.77 -28.71 3.18
CA ALA A 174 17.03 -27.31 3.52
C ALA A 174 16.10 -26.90 4.68
N THR A 175 16.68 -26.61 5.84
CA THR A 175 15.93 -26.19 7.02
C THR A 175 15.26 -24.83 6.75
N PRO A 176 14.10 -24.52 7.36
CA PRO A 176 13.38 -23.25 7.15
C PRO A 176 14.20 -21.98 7.40
N TYR A 177 15.38 -22.12 8.03
CA TYR A 177 16.29 -21.06 8.45
C TYR A 177 17.58 -21.00 7.62
N ALA A 178 17.74 -21.82 6.58
CA ALA A 178 18.90 -21.77 5.70
C ALA A 178 19.08 -20.36 5.11
N GLY A 179 20.29 -19.82 5.18
CA GLY A 179 20.62 -18.44 4.77
C GLY A 179 20.22 -17.33 5.76
N GLN A 180 19.27 -17.58 6.68
CA GLN A 180 18.88 -16.56 7.67
C GLN A 180 19.98 -16.26 8.69
N HIS A 181 20.91 -17.19 8.89
CA HIS A 181 22.11 -17.00 9.73
C HIS A 181 23.03 -15.86 9.24
N MET A 182 22.87 -15.40 8.00
CA MET A 182 23.62 -14.27 7.45
C MET A 182 22.97 -12.90 7.71
N ARG A 183 21.75 -12.86 8.25
CA ARG A 183 21.06 -11.59 8.55
C ARG A 183 21.83 -10.80 9.61
N ALA A 184 21.74 -9.48 9.53
CA ALA A 184 22.29 -8.59 10.55
C ALA A 184 21.68 -8.84 11.94
N ILE A 185 20.37 -9.09 11.99
CA ILE A 185 19.63 -9.53 13.18
C ILE A 185 18.80 -10.75 12.79
N LYS A 186 18.98 -11.89 13.46
CA LYS A 186 18.44 -13.18 12.97
C LYS A 186 16.92 -13.22 12.97
N ALA A 187 16.31 -12.59 13.97
CA ALA A 187 14.86 -12.54 14.15
C ALA A 187 14.14 -11.58 13.18
N LEU A 188 14.84 -10.60 12.60
CA LEU A 188 14.25 -9.55 11.78
C LEU A 188 14.69 -9.68 10.32
N SER A 189 13.74 -9.59 9.39
CA SER A 189 14.04 -9.45 7.96
C SER A 189 14.45 -8.02 7.61
N ASP A 190 15.03 -7.81 6.43
CA ASP A 190 15.37 -6.47 5.93
C ASP A 190 14.13 -5.57 5.77
N ASP A 191 12.96 -6.18 5.50
CA ASP A 191 11.69 -5.46 5.40
C ASP A 191 11.19 -5.04 6.78
N ASP A 192 11.33 -5.89 7.81
CA ASP A 192 10.99 -5.53 9.20
C ASP A 192 11.87 -4.37 9.69
N LEU A 193 13.18 -4.42 9.40
CA LEU A 193 14.11 -3.36 9.77
C LEU A 193 13.70 -2.02 9.17
N LYS A 194 13.46 -1.98 7.85
CA LYS A 194 13.01 -0.77 7.17
C LYS A 194 11.69 -0.28 7.72
N ALA A 195 10.74 -1.18 7.97
CA ALA A 195 9.44 -0.80 8.48
C ALA A 195 9.54 -0.13 9.85
N TYR A 196 10.27 -0.73 10.79
CA TYR A 196 10.48 -0.15 12.12
C TYR A 196 11.26 1.16 12.05
N GLU A 197 12.29 1.27 11.20
CA GLU A 197 13.02 2.53 10.97
C GLU A 197 12.13 3.66 10.44
N HIS A 198 11.07 3.33 9.70
CA HIS A 198 10.12 4.30 9.17
C HIS A 198 8.88 4.52 10.05
N GLY A 199 8.76 3.79 11.17
CA GLY A 199 7.61 3.85 12.08
C GLY A 199 6.37 3.15 11.54
N GLN A 200 6.54 2.14 10.69
CA GLN A 200 5.44 1.35 10.13
C GLN A 200 5.07 0.21 11.09
N GLY A 201 3.77 0.06 11.35
CA GLY A 201 3.26 -0.89 12.33
C GLY A 201 2.81 -2.26 11.80
N HIS A 202 2.98 -2.58 10.51
CA HIS A 202 2.55 -3.86 9.91
C HIS A 202 1.18 -4.41 10.39
N GLY A 203 0.19 -3.54 10.56
CA GLY A 203 -1.14 -3.91 11.03
C GLY A 203 -1.37 -3.81 12.54
N PHE A 204 -0.48 -3.20 13.32
CA PHE A 204 -0.68 -2.88 14.74
C PHE A 204 -1.97 -2.10 14.99
N ALA A 205 -2.36 -1.23 14.06
CA ALA A 205 -3.60 -0.45 14.13
C ALA A 205 -4.86 -1.19 13.63
N LYS A 206 -4.76 -2.41 13.07
CA LYS A 206 -5.92 -3.08 12.42
C LYS A 206 -7.10 -3.25 13.37
N ALA A 207 -6.86 -3.52 14.64
CA ALA A 207 -7.92 -3.64 15.63
C ALA A 207 -8.73 -2.35 15.79
N ALA A 208 -8.09 -1.18 15.74
CA ALA A 208 -8.76 0.11 15.77
C ALA A 208 -9.47 0.39 14.44
N GLU A 209 -8.72 0.32 13.34
CA GLU A 209 -9.19 0.67 12.01
C GLU A 209 -10.41 -0.15 11.56
N LEU A 210 -10.35 -1.48 11.72
CA LEU A 210 -11.44 -2.37 11.29
C LEU A 210 -12.65 -2.35 12.23
N ASN A 211 -12.52 -1.76 13.42
CA ASN A 211 -13.64 -1.50 14.32
C ASN A 211 -14.10 -0.03 14.25
N GLY A 212 -13.68 0.70 13.20
CA GLY A 212 -14.19 2.03 12.88
C GLY A 212 -13.64 3.15 13.74
N TYR A 213 -12.43 2.99 14.29
CA TYR A 213 -11.66 4.06 14.91
C TYR A 213 -10.75 4.71 13.87
N PRO A 214 -11.04 5.94 13.39
CA PRO A 214 -10.30 6.56 12.31
C PRO A 214 -8.82 6.82 12.65
N GLY A 215 -7.93 6.59 11.69
CA GLY A 215 -6.52 6.99 11.77
C GLY A 215 -6.28 8.37 11.16
N PRO A 216 -5.25 9.13 11.61
CA PRO A 216 -5.04 10.51 11.17
C PRO A 216 -4.71 10.63 9.68
N MET A 217 -3.94 9.69 9.12
CA MET A 217 -3.58 9.69 7.69
C MET A 217 -4.83 9.63 6.80
N HIS A 218 -5.67 8.61 6.97
CA HIS A 218 -6.89 8.44 6.19
C HIS A 218 -7.95 9.50 6.51
N THR A 219 -7.97 10.03 7.74
CA THR A 219 -8.85 11.14 8.09
C THR A 219 -8.48 12.40 7.31
N LEU A 220 -7.18 12.69 7.17
CA LEU A 220 -6.67 13.81 6.38
C LEU A 220 -6.88 13.61 4.87
N GLU A 221 -6.72 12.39 4.36
CA GLU A 221 -7.05 12.05 2.96
C GLU A 221 -8.52 12.32 2.63
N LEU A 222 -9.43 12.03 3.58
CA LEU A 222 -10.88 12.23 3.44
C LEU A 222 -11.35 13.59 4.00
N ALA A 223 -10.45 14.56 4.18
CA ALA A 223 -10.74 15.77 4.94
C ALA A 223 -11.89 16.61 4.34
N ASN A 224 -12.08 16.56 3.02
CA ASN A 224 -13.14 17.29 2.34
C ASN A 224 -14.49 16.57 2.46
N GLU A 225 -14.49 15.26 2.31
CA GLU A 225 -15.66 14.38 2.39
C GLU A 225 -16.21 14.31 3.82
N LEU A 226 -15.32 14.40 4.82
CA LEU A 226 -15.63 14.48 6.24
C LEU A 226 -15.94 15.92 6.69
N LYS A 227 -15.77 16.92 5.81
CA LYS A 227 -15.96 18.34 6.12
C LYS A 227 -15.22 18.73 7.41
N LEU A 228 -13.95 18.34 7.52
CA LEU A 228 -13.16 18.66 8.71
C LEU A 228 -13.03 20.17 8.87
N SER A 229 -13.17 20.66 10.11
CA SER A 229 -12.83 22.05 10.42
C SER A 229 -11.32 22.28 10.30
N ASP A 230 -10.91 23.54 10.19
CA ASP A 230 -9.48 23.89 10.15
C ASP A 230 -8.74 23.46 11.42
N GLU A 231 -9.43 23.49 12.56
CA GLU A 231 -8.90 22.99 13.83
C GLU A 231 -8.71 21.47 13.80
N GLN A 232 -9.71 20.71 13.33
CA GLN A 232 -9.61 19.25 13.18
C GLN A 232 -8.47 18.86 12.24
N ARG A 233 -8.30 19.57 11.11
CA ARG A 233 -7.19 19.34 10.17
C ARG A 233 -5.84 19.60 10.82
N THR A 234 -5.71 20.72 11.52
CA THR A 234 -4.46 21.10 12.20
C THR A 234 -4.10 20.08 13.28
N GLN A 235 -5.05 19.68 14.12
CA GLN A 235 -4.85 18.69 15.17
C GLN A 235 -4.53 17.30 14.61
N SER A 236 -5.21 16.87 13.54
CA SER A 236 -4.96 15.57 12.89
C SER A 236 -3.57 15.53 12.22
N GLN A 237 -3.12 16.65 11.63
CA GLN A 237 -1.78 16.76 11.03
C GLN A 237 -0.68 16.77 12.11
N ALA A 238 -0.90 17.47 13.21
CA ALA A 238 0.00 17.47 14.36
C ALA A 238 0.12 16.06 14.95
N LEU A 239 -1.01 15.37 15.13
CA LEU A 239 -1.07 13.99 15.61
C LEU A 239 -0.31 13.03 14.67
N LEU A 240 -0.52 13.10 13.36
CA LEU A 240 0.22 12.27 12.39
C LEU A 240 1.73 12.52 12.45
N THR A 241 2.13 13.78 12.64
CA THR A 241 3.55 14.17 12.70
C THR A 241 4.20 13.64 13.98
N GLN A 242 3.54 13.81 15.13
CA GLN A 242 3.99 13.29 16.41
C GLN A 242 4.08 11.77 16.39
N HIS A 243 3.05 11.09 15.88
CA HIS A 243 3.03 9.64 15.71
C HIS A 243 4.23 9.13 14.90
N LYS A 244 4.54 9.77 13.77
CA LYS A 244 5.69 9.38 12.93
C LYS A 244 7.02 9.51 13.67
N VAL A 245 7.21 10.55 14.48
CA VAL A 245 8.43 10.73 15.27
C VAL A 245 8.54 9.63 16.32
N GLU A 246 7.46 9.40 17.07
CA GLU A 246 7.45 8.45 18.18
C GLU A 246 7.54 6.99 17.71
N ALA A 247 6.81 6.61 16.67
CA ALA A 247 6.86 5.27 16.09
C ALA A 247 8.25 4.92 15.55
N ARG A 248 8.97 5.88 14.95
CA ARG A 248 10.36 5.69 14.50
C ARG A 248 11.32 5.51 15.67
N ARG A 249 11.15 6.32 16.73
CA ARG A 249 11.95 6.19 17.95
C ARG A 249 11.78 4.81 18.58
N LEU A 250 10.53 4.38 18.78
CA LEU A 250 10.20 3.06 19.34
C LEU A 250 10.66 1.91 18.42
N GLY A 251 10.55 2.07 17.10
CA GLY A 251 11.05 1.12 16.11
C GLY A 251 12.56 0.94 16.18
N ALA A 252 13.32 2.03 16.27
CA ALA A 252 14.77 1.98 16.46
C ALA A 252 15.15 1.29 17.78
N GLU A 253 14.45 1.60 18.87
CA GLU A 253 14.67 0.95 20.17
C GLU A 253 14.34 -0.56 20.15
N LEU A 254 13.31 -0.97 19.42
CA LEU A 254 13.00 -2.39 19.20
C LEU A 254 14.12 -3.09 18.42
N ILE A 255 14.62 -2.48 17.34
CA ILE A 255 15.74 -3.01 16.56
C ILE A 255 16.97 -3.18 17.45
N ASP A 256 17.29 -2.19 18.28
CA ASP A 256 18.45 -2.26 19.18
C ASP A 256 18.29 -3.36 20.24
N ALA A 257 17.07 -3.53 20.77
CA ALA A 257 16.77 -4.62 21.71
C ALA A 257 16.92 -6.01 21.07
N GLU A 258 16.41 -6.20 19.85
CA GLU A 258 16.57 -7.44 19.09
C GLU A 258 18.03 -7.70 18.71
N ARG A 259 18.80 -6.65 18.40
CA ARG A 259 20.23 -6.75 18.13
C ARG A 259 21.00 -7.19 19.37
N ALA A 260 20.67 -6.65 20.54
CA ALA A 260 21.30 -7.04 21.80
C ALA A 260 21.04 -8.52 22.13
N LEU A 261 19.81 -8.99 21.92
CA LEU A 261 19.46 -10.41 22.06
C LEU A 261 20.27 -11.28 21.10
N ASP A 262 20.35 -10.92 19.82
CA ASP A 262 21.13 -11.67 18.82
C ASP A 262 22.61 -11.73 19.19
N GLN A 263 23.20 -10.61 19.62
CA GLN A 263 24.60 -10.53 20.02
C GLN A 263 24.91 -11.36 21.26
N ALA A 264 24.00 -11.44 22.25
CA ALA A 264 24.18 -12.27 23.44
C ALA A 264 24.25 -13.77 23.09
N PHE A 265 23.40 -14.22 22.15
CA PHE A 265 23.49 -15.59 21.62
C PHE A 265 24.74 -15.80 20.77
N ALA A 266 25.05 -14.89 19.85
CA ALA A 266 26.19 -15.00 18.94
C ALA A 266 27.53 -15.06 19.68
N SER A 267 27.68 -14.29 20.76
CA SER A 267 28.87 -14.27 21.63
C SER A 267 28.90 -15.39 22.67
N ARG A 268 27.83 -16.21 22.76
CA ARG A 268 27.65 -17.24 23.81
C ARG A 268 27.71 -16.68 25.24
N SER A 269 27.37 -15.40 25.42
CA SER A 269 27.29 -14.75 26.74
C SER A 269 25.90 -14.85 27.38
N ILE A 270 24.92 -15.41 26.64
CA ILE A 270 23.55 -15.56 27.12
C ILE A 270 23.47 -16.43 28.39
N SER A 271 22.76 -15.92 29.41
CA SER A 271 22.35 -16.66 30.63
C SER A 271 20.82 -16.64 30.76
N PRO A 272 20.21 -17.48 31.62
CA PRO A 272 18.75 -17.43 31.86
C PRO A 272 18.25 -16.05 32.30
N GLU A 273 19.02 -15.36 33.16
CA GLU A 273 18.70 -14.02 33.66
C GLU A 273 18.79 -12.98 32.54
N LEU A 274 19.87 -13.01 31.76
CA LEU A 274 20.07 -12.10 30.64
C LEU A 274 19.04 -12.33 29.54
N LEU A 275 18.69 -13.59 29.24
CA LEU A 275 17.62 -13.94 28.31
C LEU A 275 16.29 -13.32 28.74
N THR A 276 15.93 -13.47 30.01
CA THR A 276 14.71 -12.89 30.58
C THR A 276 14.70 -11.36 30.45
N GLN A 277 15.83 -10.71 30.73
CA GLN A 277 15.97 -9.26 30.63
C GLN A 277 15.84 -8.76 29.18
N LEU A 278 16.56 -9.38 28.23
CA LEU A 278 16.60 -8.94 26.85
C LEU A 278 15.26 -9.18 26.14
N THR A 279 14.64 -10.34 26.37
CA THR A 279 13.31 -10.65 25.81
C THR A 279 12.22 -9.76 26.38
N ARG A 280 12.27 -9.42 27.68
CA ARG A 280 11.36 -8.43 28.26
C ARG A 280 11.56 -7.06 27.62
N THR A 281 12.81 -6.60 27.48
CA THR A 281 13.11 -5.32 26.83
C THR A 281 12.54 -5.26 25.41
N ALA A 282 12.79 -6.28 24.58
CA ALA A 282 12.27 -6.34 23.21
C ALA A 282 10.73 -6.39 23.19
N GLY A 283 10.13 -7.22 24.04
CA GLY A 283 8.68 -7.34 24.19
C GLY A 283 8.02 -6.02 24.62
N ASP A 284 8.63 -5.29 25.55
CA ASP A 284 8.14 -3.99 26.02
C ASP A 284 8.19 -2.94 24.90
N LYS A 285 9.25 -2.93 24.07
CA LYS A 285 9.35 -2.03 22.91
C LYS A 285 8.33 -2.36 21.83
N LEU A 286 8.12 -3.64 21.54
CA LEU A 286 7.07 -4.07 20.62
C LEU A 286 5.67 -3.68 21.12
N ALA A 287 5.41 -3.86 22.42
CA ALA A 287 4.15 -3.48 23.05
C ALA A 287 3.93 -1.96 22.99
N GLN A 288 4.96 -1.16 23.31
CA GLN A 288 4.92 0.30 23.22
C GLN A 288 4.66 0.77 21.79
N LEU A 289 5.36 0.22 20.79
CA LEU A 289 5.15 0.57 19.38
C LEU A 289 3.73 0.24 18.93
N ARG A 290 3.21 -0.95 19.28
CA ARG A 290 1.82 -1.31 18.97
C ARG A 290 0.82 -0.39 19.66
N ALA A 291 1.06 -0.04 20.93
CA ALA A 291 0.22 0.88 21.68
C ALA A 291 0.21 2.28 21.06
N GLU A 292 1.35 2.79 20.59
CA GLU A 292 1.47 4.08 19.92
C GLU A 292 0.55 4.17 18.68
N HIS A 293 0.52 3.13 17.85
CA HIS A 293 -0.41 3.06 16.71
C HIS A 293 -1.88 3.06 17.15
N LEU A 294 -2.25 2.25 18.15
CA LEU A 294 -3.64 2.16 18.62
C LEU A 294 -4.10 3.45 19.32
N GLN A 295 -3.23 4.03 20.15
CA GLN A 295 -3.49 5.27 20.86
C GLN A 295 -3.66 6.44 19.89
N THR A 296 -2.87 6.47 18.82
CA THR A 296 -3.03 7.46 17.75
C THR A 296 -4.43 7.39 17.11
N HIS A 297 -4.97 6.19 16.86
CA HIS A 297 -6.34 6.04 16.39
C HIS A 297 -7.38 6.49 17.44
N LEU A 298 -7.18 6.16 18.72
CA LEU A 298 -8.07 6.62 19.79
C LEU A 298 -8.11 8.15 19.87
N THR A 299 -6.94 8.80 19.84
CA THR A 299 -6.83 10.26 19.88
C THR A 299 -7.46 10.88 18.65
N GLN A 300 -7.20 10.36 17.45
CA GLN A 300 -7.82 10.86 16.22
C GLN A 300 -9.35 10.74 16.26
N THR A 301 -9.86 9.61 16.74
CA THR A 301 -11.30 9.38 16.86
C THR A 301 -11.95 10.45 17.74
N ALA A 302 -11.30 10.82 18.84
CA ALA A 302 -11.80 11.85 19.75
C ALA A 302 -11.83 13.28 19.15
N LEU A 303 -11.09 13.53 18.06
CA LEU A 303 -11.13 14.81 17.32
C LEU A 303 -12.36 14.94 16.41
N LEU A 304 -13.05 13.83 16.13
CA LEU A 304 -14.14 13.78 15.16
C LEU A 304 -15.50 13.74 15.85
N THR A 305 -16.50 14.29 15.18
CA THR A 305 -17.90 14.13 15.58
C THR A 305 -18.41 12.72 15.24
N GLU A 306 -19.45 12.25 15.91
CA GLU A 306 -20.09 10.96 15.60
C GLU A 306 -20.52 10.86 14.13
N GLN A 307 -21.06 11.95 13.57
CA GLN A 307 -21.44 12.00 12.16
C GLN A 307 -20.25 11.84 11.22
N GLN A 308 -19.09 12.43 11.56
CA GLN A 308 -17.85 12.26 10.80
C GLN A 308 -17.31 10.83 10.92
N ILE A 309 -17.41 10.20 12.09
CA ILE A 309 -16.99 8.81 12.30
C ILE A 309 -17.85 7.85 11.45
N GLU A 310 -19.17 7.99 11.47
CA GLU A 310 -20.05 7.17 10.63
C GLU A 310 -19.83 7.41 9.13
N ARG A 311 -19.58 8.67 8.75
CA ARG A 311 -19.20 9.00 7.37
C ARG A 311 -17.87 8.36 6.98
N TYR A 312 -16.87 8.39 7.87
CA TYR A 312 -15.57 7.73 7.67
C TYR A 312 -15.74 6.23 7.46
N LYS A 313 -16.50 5.55 8.34
CA LYS A 313 -16.80 4.11 8.20
C LYS A 313 -17.45 3.80 6.85
N THR A 314 -18.35 4.65 6.39
CA THR A 314 -19.00 4.51 5.07
C THR A 314 -17.99 4.68 3.93
N LEU A 315 -17.17 5.73 3.98
CA LEU A 315 -16.16 6.04 2.95
C LEU A 315 -15.09 4.95 2.85
N ARG A 316 -14.75 4.31 3.98
CA ARG A 316 -13.78 3.22 4.07
C ARG A 316 -14.36 1.82 3.85
N GLY A 317 -15.66 1.70 3.61
CA GLY A 317 -16.32 0.41 3.35
C GLY A 317 -16.61 -0.44 4.59
N TYR A 318 -16.45 0.09 5.80
CA TYR A 318 -16.75 -0.62 7.06
C TYR A 318 -18.21 -0.47 7.51
N GLY A 319 -18.96 0.48 6.94
CA GLY A 319 -20.33 0.82 7.37
C GLY A 319 -21.40 -0.27 7.16
N ASN A 320 -21.08 -1.39 6.49
CA ASN A 320 -22.03 -2.49 6.21
C ASN A 320 -21.53 -3.88 6.59
N ALA A 321 -20.42 -4.00 7.33
CA ALA A 321 -19.92 -5.31 7.76
C ALA A 321 -20.66 -5.76 9.02
N MET A 322 -21.81 -6.44 8.86
CA MET A 322 -22.30 -7.35 9.88
C MET A 322 -21.16 -8.33 10.22
N PRO A 323 -20.80 -8.54 11.50
CA PRO A 323 -19.87 -9.59 11.86
C PRO A 323 -20.45 -10.92 11.36
N MET A 324 -19.78 -11.57 10.40
CA MET A 324 -20.07 -12.98 10.15
C MET A 324 -19.65 -13.75 11.40
N HIS A 325 -20.61 -14.01 12.29
CA HIS A 325 -20.44 -15.01 13.32
C HIS A 325 -20.21 -16.37 12.64
N PRO A 326 -19.12 -17.09 12.95
CA PRO A 326 -19.02 -18.49 12.59
C PRO A 326 -20.12 -19.22 13.39
N GLY A 327 -21.06 -19.82 12.65
CA GLY A 327 -22.30 -20.33 13.20
C GLY A 327 -22.14 -21.37 14.31
N LYS A 328 -23.15 -21.41 15.18
CA LYS A 328 -23.62 -22.66 15.78
C LYS A 328 -25.13 -22.75 15.57
N GLN A 329 -25.52 -23.45 14.51
CA GLN A 329 -26.76 -24.21 14.54
C GLN A 329 -26.53 -25.38 15.49
N HIS A 330 -27.13 -25.33 16.67
CA HIS A 330 -27.47 -26.55 17.41
C HIS A 330 -28.95 -26.45 17.72
N ASP A 331 -29.72 -27.09 16.85
CA ASP A 331 -31.08 -27.50 17.09
C ASP A 331 -31.01 -28.56 18.21
N MET A 332 -31.54 -28.25 19.39
CA MET A 332 -31.88 -29.28 20.38
C MET A 332 -33.31 -29.04 20.84
N GLN A 333 -34.16 -29.88 20.27
CA GLN A 333 -35.50 -30.19 20.74
C GLN A 333 -35.46 -30.54 22.23
N HIS A 334 -36.13 -29.74 23.06
CA HIS A 334 -36.44 -30.11 24.43
C HIS A 334 -37.66 -31.05 24.43
N GLN A 335 -37.43 -32.34 24.69
CA GLN A 335 -38.45 -33.21 25.28
C GLN A 335 -38.47 -33.02 26.81
N PRO A 336 -39.65 -33.05 27.46
CA PRO A 336 -39.79 -32.82 28.89
C PRO A 336 -39.41 -34.08 29.70
N MET A 337 -38.59 -33.89 30.73
CA MET A 337 -38.23 -34.91 31.71
C MET A 337 -39.39 -35.14 32.68
N MET A 338 -39.76 -36.40 32.87
CA MET A 338 -40.74 -36.86 33.85
C MET A 338 -40.30 -36.57 35.29
N GLU A 339 -41.26 -36.10 36.08
CA GLU A 339 -41.27 -36.08 37.55
C GLU A 339 -41.30 -37.49 38.13
N MET A 340 -40.45 -37.76 39.13
CA MET A 340 -40.75 -38.60 40.30
C MET A 340 -39.95 -38.04 41.49
N ASN A 341 -40.59 -37.34 42.42
CA ASN A 341 -41.27 -37.86 43.61
C ASN A 341 -40.33 -38.01 44.82
N HIS A 342 -40.46 -37.08 45.77
CA HIS A 342 -40.30 -37.22 47.24
C HIS A 342 -41.35 -36.25 47.79
N GLY A 343 -42.27 -36.51 48.72
CA GLY A 343 -42.54 -37.61 49.62
C GLY A 343 -43.32 -37.02 50.80
N GLN A 344 -44.39 -37.70 51.22
CA GLN A 344 -44.90 -37.78 52.60
C GLN A 344 -45.74 -36.64 53.26
N HIS A 345 -46.87 -37.10 53.82
CA HIS A 345 -47.66 -36.60 54.96
C HIS A 345 -48.49 -35.32 54.69
N HIS A 346 -49.82 -35.26 54.86
CA HIS A 346 -50.76 -35.91 55.78
C HIS A 346 -52.17 -35.96 55.17
#